data_AF-A8M001-F1
#
_entry.id   AF-A8M001-F1
#
_cell.length_a   1.000
_cell.length_b   1.000
_cell.length_c   1.000
_cell.angle_alpha   90.00
_cell.angle_beta   90.00
_cell.angle_gamma   90.00
#
_symmetry.space_group_name_H-M   'P 1'
#
loop_
_entity.id
_entity.type
_entity.pdbx_description
1 polymer ?
#
loop_
_entity_poly.entity_id
_entity_poly.type
_entity_poly.pdbx_seq_one_letter_code
_entity_poly.pdbx_strand_id
1 'polypeptide(L)'
;MSDRCPTCRAHLPANGTCTGTAPLIERDGRHYGTAAQIAHHLGYLGDVSEAMVVNWRRRDGLTCYRFARSVYHALDDAATIERNKRLSNRGRARQLDAIPLTAA
;
A
#
# COMPACT_ATOMS: atom_id res chain seq x y z
N MET A 1 6.62 3.40 -22.33
CA MET A 1 5.59 2.76 -21.49
C MET A 1 6.22 2.53 -20.14
N SER A 2 5.69 3.10 -19.06
CA SER A 2 6.25 2.91 -17.71
C SER A 2 6.08 1.45 -17.28
N ASP A 3 7.14 0.84 -16.76
CA ASP A 3 7.19 -0.49 -16.16
C ASP A 3 6.50 -0.55 -14.79
N ARG A 4 5.92 0.56 -14.34
CA ARG A 4 5.32 0.72 -13.01
C ARG A 4 3.88 1.20 -13.08
N CYS A 5 3.07 0.68 -12.17
CA CYS A 5 1.70 1.12 -11.95
C CYS A 5 1.69 2.60 -11.52
N PRO A 6 0.88 3.47 -12.14
CA PRO A 6 0.80 4.89 -11.76
C PRO A 6 0.21 5.09 -10.35
N THR A 7 -0.61 4.16 -9.87
CA THR A 7 -1.21 4.19 -8.53
C THR A 7 -0.22 3.75 -7.46
N CYS A 8 0.23 2.49 -7.49
CA CYS A 8 1.00 1.90 -6.40
C CYS A 8 2.51 1.83 -6.64
N ARG A 9 2.98 2.28 -7.80
CA ARG A 9 4.38 2.20 -8.26
C ARG A 9 4.98 0.78 -8.27
N ALA A 10 4.14 -0.25 -8.16
CA ALA A 10 4.55 -1.65 -8.29
C ALA A 10 4.93 -1.96 -9.74
N HIS A 11 5.82 -2.92 -9.93
CA HIS A 11 6.24 -3.37 -11.26
C HIS A 11 5.05 -4.04 -11.98
N LEU A 12 4.82 -3.67 -13.24
CA LEU A 12 3.76 -4.25 -14.06
C LEU A 12 4.25 -5.55 -14.71
N PRO A 13 3.45 -6.63 -14.73
CA PRO A 13 3.76 -7.81 -15.52
C PRO A 13 3.69 -7.49 -17.02
N ALA A 14 4.15 -8.41 -17.86
CA ALA A 14 4.09 -8.27 -19.33
C ALA A 14 2.67 -8.01 -19.88
N ASN A 15 1.62 -8.39 -19.14
CA ASN A 15 0.22 -8.14 -19.49
C ASN A 15 -0.26 -6.72 -19.15
N GLY A 16 0.59 -5.86 -18.56
CA GLY A 16 0.27 -4.48 -18.19
C GLY A 16 -0.72 -4.31 -17.03
N THR A 17 -1.19 -5.40 -16.41
CA THR A 17 -2.20 -5.34 -15.34
C THR A 17 -1.52 -5.28 -13.98
N CYS A 18 -1.83 -4.25 -13.20
CA CYS A 18 -1.29 -4.12 -11.85
C CYS A 18 -1.80 -5.26 -10.96
N THR A 19 -0.90 -6.06 -10.41
CA THR A 19 -1.26 -7.16 -9.47
C THR A 19 -1.96 -6.65 -8.21
N GLY A 20 -1.77 -5.36 -7.87
CA GLY A 20 -2.46 -4.70 -6.78
C GLY A 20 -3.96 -4.48 -6.99
N THR A 21 -4.50 -4.64 -8.21
CA THR A 21 -5.95 -4.54 -8.48
C THR A 21 -6.69 -5.85 -8.21
N ALA A 22 -5.97 -6.95 -7.96
CA ALA A 22 -6.60 -8.20 -7.57
C ALA A 22 -7.31 -8.03 -6.23
N PRO A 23 -8.50 -8.66 -6.04
CA PRO A 23 -9.28 -8.49 -4.82
C PRO A 23 -8.50 -8.94 -3.57
N LEU A 24 -8.74 -8.22 -2.47
CA LEU A 24 -8.27 -8.62 -1.15
C LEU A 24 -9.03 -9.85 -0.67
N ILE A 25 -8.40 -10.62 0.21
CA ILE A 25 -9.06 -11.73 0.88
C ILE A 25 -9.68 -11.23 2.18
N GLU A 26 -10.92 -11.64 2.47
CA GLU A 26 -11.55 -11.38 3.76
C GLU A 26 -11.28 -12.56 4.71
N ARG A 27 -10.92 -12.25 5.96
CA ARG A 27 -10.72 -13.23 7.02
C ARG A 27 -11.01 -12.61 8.38
N ASP A 28 -11.83 -13.27 9.18
CA ASP A 28 -12.19 -12.83 10.54
C ASP A 28 -12.68 -11.35 10.58
N GLY A 29 -13.45 -10.95 9.56
CA GLY A 29 -13.96 -9.59 9.39
C GLY A 29 -12.92 -8.54 8.97
N ARG A 30 -11.71 -8.95 8.60
CA ARG A 30 -10.62 -8.07 8.17
C ARG A 30 -10.18 -8.38 6.75
N HIS A 31 -9.74 -7.35 6.02
CA HIS A 31 -9.21 -7.48 4.68
C HIS A 31 -7.70 -7.66 4.70
N TYR A 32 -7.21 -8.65 3.95
CA TYR A 32 -5.80 -8.96 3.81
C TYR A 32 -5.37 -8.96 2.35
N GLY A 33 -4.16 -8.52 2.09
CA GLY A 33 -3.56 -8.49 0.75
C GLY A 33 -2.06 -8.68 0.76
N THR A 34 -1.49 -9.03 -0.38
CA THR A 34 -0.04 -8.94 -0.60
C THR A 34 0.44 -7.50 -0.46
N ALA A 35 1.74 -7.28 -0.28
CA ALA A 35 2.30 -5.93 -0.12
C ALA A 35 1.97 -5.02 -1.31
N ALA A 36 1.93 -5.53 -2.54
CA ALA A 36 1.53 -4.78 -3.73
C ALA A 36 0.04 -4.39 -3.72
N GLN A 37 -0.84 -5.28 -3.25
CA GLN A 37 -2.28 -4.99 -3.09
C GLN A 37 -2.50 -3.93 -2.00
N ILE A 38 -1.85 -4.06 -0.84
CA ILE A 38 -1.96 -3.07 0.24
C ILE A 38 -1.44 -1.70 -0.22
N ALA A 39 -0.30 -1.67 -0.91
CA ALA A 39 0.22 -0.43 -1.48
C ALA A 39 -0.74 0.18 -2.51
N HIS A 40 -1.45 -0.64 -3.29
CA HIS A 40 -2.47 -0.17 -4.23
C HIS A 40 -3.71 0.41 -3.55
N HIS A 41 -4.21 -0.25 -2.51
CA HIS A 41 -5.36 0.23 -1.76
C HIS A 41 -5.07 1.52 -0.95
N LEU A 42 -3.86 1.68 -0.43
CA LEU A 42 -3.47 2.86 0.37
C LEU A 42 -2.87 3.98 -0.48
N GLY A 43 -2.20 3.63 -1.57
CA GLY A 43 -1.36 4.53 -2.37
C GLY A 43 -2.11 5.23 -3.49
N TYR A 44 -3.31 5.76 -3.26
CA TYR A 44 -4.07 6.52 -4.27
C TYR A 44 -3.25 7.63 -4.95
N LEU A 45 -2.14 8.09 -4.34
CA LEU A 45 -1.18 9.07 -4.89
C LEU A 45 0.29 8.57 -4.91
N GLY A 46 0.55 7.25 -4.89
CA GLY A 46 1.91 6.71 -4.98
C GLY A 46 2.83 6.94 -3.78
N ASP A 47 2.29 7.46 -2.68
CA ASP A 47 3.01 7.69 -1.41
C ASP A 47 3.37 6.40 -0.67
N VAL A 48 2.57 5.35 -0.85
CA VAL A 48 2.78 4.04 -0.22
C VAL A 48 3.28 3.09 -1.29
N SER A 49 4.46 2.52 -1.05
CA SER A 49 5.08 1.51 -1.92
C SER A 49 5.06 0.12 -1.28
N GLU A 50 5.20 -0.92 -2.10
CA GLU A 50 5.34 -2.30 -1.61
C GLU A 50 6.46 -2.44 -0.57
N ALA A 51 7.60 -1.81 -0.82
CA ALA A 51 8.74 -1.81 0.10
C ALA A 51 8.40 -1.20 1.47
N MET A 52 7.52 -0.19 1.51
CA MET A 52 7.05 0.39 2.76
C MET A 52 6.21 -0.61 3.55
N VAL A 53 5.26 -1.30 2.90
CA VAL A 53 4.43 -2.33 3.55
C VAL A 53 5.29 -3.46 4.13
N VAL A 54 6.30 -3.91 3.37
CA VAL A 54 7.27 -4.92 3.86
C VAL A 54 8.05 -4.40 5.06
N ASN A 55 8.47 -3.13 5.05
CA ASN A 55 9.17 -2.51 6.17
C ASN A 55 8.28 -2.36 7.41
N TRP A 56 7.00 -2.01 7.25
CA TRP A 56 6.05 -1.94 8.36
C TRP A 56 5.88 -3.29 9.05
N ARG A 57 5.83 -4.39 8.28
CA ARG A 57 5.85 -5.75 8.87
C ARG A 57 7.12 -6.01 9.67
N ARG A 58 8.28 -5.56 9.17
CA ARG A 58 9.57 -5.82 9.80
C ARG A 58 9.84 -4.95 11.03
N ARG A 59 9.32 -3.72 11.06
CA ARG A 59 9.73 -2.69 12.04
C ARG A 59 8.59 -2.16 12.91
N ASP A 60 7.39 -2.11 12.37
CA ASP A 60 6.24 -1.44 12.98
C ASP A 60 5.17 -2.42 13.46
N GLY A 61 5.41 -3.73 13.34
CA GLY A 61 4.51 -4.77 13.85
C GLY A 61 3.27 -5.03 12.99
N LEU A 62 3.27 -4.64 11.71
CA LEU A 62 2.12 -4.84 10.82
C LEU A 62 1.63 -6.30 10.84
N THR A 63 0.36 -6.47 11.23
CA THR A 63 -0.34 -7.74 11.28
C THR A 63 -0.24 -8.44 9.92
N CYS A 64 0.23 -9.68 9.95
CA CYS A 64 0.35 -10.49 8.74
C CYS A 64 -0.15 -11.91 8.96
N TYR A 65 -0.66 -12.48 7.88
CA TYR A 65 -1.13 -13.84 7.77
C TYR A 65 -0.32 -14.53 6.68
N ARG A 66 0.24 -15.70 6.97
CA ARG A 66 0.97 -16.51 5.97
C ARG A 66 0.05 -17.58 5.44
N PHE A 67 -0.04 -17.67 4.11
CA PHE A 67 -0.78 -18.73 3.42
C PHE A 67 0.06 -19.28 2.28
N ALA A 68 0.29 -20.58 2.31
CA ALA A 68 1.22 -21.27 1.42
C ALA A 68 2.59 -20.56 1.39
N ARG A 69 3.01 -20.07 0.22
CA ARG A 69 4.28 -19.37 0.01
C ARG A 69 4.16 -17.84 0.08
N SER A 70 2.98 -17.33 0.39
CA SER A 70 2.66 -15.89 0.33
C SER A 70 2.43 -15.31 1.72
N VAL A 71 2.79 -14.04 1.88
CA VAL A 71 2.49 -13.25 3.08
C VAL A 71 1.44 -12.21 2.73
N TYR A 72 0.35 -12.23 3.48
CA TYR A 72 -0.74 -11.27 3.40
C TYR A 72 -0.69 -10.36 4.62
N HIS A 73 -1.05 -9.10 4.44
CA HIS A 73 -0.97 -8.03 5.42
C HIS A 73 -2.35 -7.44 5.64
N ALA A 74 -2.69 -7.12 6.89
CA ALA A 74 -4.00 -6.55 7.21
C ALA A 74 -4.10 -5.09 6.73
N LEU A 75 -5.14 -4.76 5.96
CA LEU A 75 -5.31 -3.44 5.35
C LEU A 75 -5.58 -2.34 6.39
N ASP A 76 -6.42 -2.63 7.38
CA ASP A 76 -6.81 -1.73 8.46
C ASP A 76 -5.62 -1.32 9.35
N ASP A 77 -4.76 -2.28 9.66
CA ASP A 77 -3.54 -2.07 10.44
C ASP A 77 -2.51 -1.29 9.61
N ALA A 78 -2.34 -1.63 8.33
CA ALA A 78 -1.49 -0.88 7.41
C ALA A 78 -1.95 0.58 7.26
N ALA A 79 -3.26 0.83 7.17
CA ALA A 79 -3.84 2.17 7.14
C ALA A 79 -3.56 2.95 8.43
N THR A 80 -3.61 2.27 9.58
CA THR A 80 -3.31 2.87 10.90
C THR A 80 -1.84 3.25 11.01
N ILE A 81 -0.93 2.35 10.62
CA ILE A 81 0.51 2.65 10.56
C ILE A 81 0.78 3.82 9.62
N GLU A 82 0.18 3.82 8.42
CA GLU A 82 0.39 4.90 7.46
C GLU A 82 -0.09 6.25 8.01
N ARG A 83 -1.28 6.30 8.62
CA ARG A 83 -1.78 7.50 9.30
C ARG A 83 -0.80 7.99 10.36
N ASN A 84 -0.33 7.10 11.24
CA ASN A 84 0.62 7.44 12.29
C ASN A 84 1.95 7.95 11.73
N LYS A 85 2.45 7.38 10.62
CA LYS A 85 3.67 7.84 9.96
C LYS A 85 3.48 9.20 9.29
N ARG A 86 2.31 9.48 8.71
CA ARG A 86 1.99 10.80 8.13
C ARG A 86 1.89 11.90 9.19
N LEU A 87 1.31 11.57 10.35
CA LEU A 87 1.19 12.50 11.47
C LEU A 87 2.50 12.67 12.26
N SER A 88 3.48 11.80 12.03
CA SER A 88 4.76 11.88 12.72
C SER A 88 5.64 12.97 12.11
N ASN A 89 6.16 13.87 12.95
CA ASN A 89 7.18 14.85 12.56
C ASN A 89 8.57 14.23 12.35
N ARG A 90 8.69 12.89 12.43
CA ARG A 90 9.95 12.16 12.29
C ARG A 90 10.18 11.73 10.83
N GLY A 91 11.25 12.24 10.23
CA GLY A 91 11.67 11.91 8.86
C GLY A 91 11.22 12.96 7.84
N ARG A 92 11.41 12.66 6.54
CA ARG A 92 10.94 13.54 5.45
C ARG A 92 9.42 13.43 5.33
N ALA A 93 8.73 14.58 5.39
CA ALA A 93 7.30 14.64 5.12
C ALA A 93 7.00 14.06 3.72
N ARG A 94 6.04 13.13 3.64
CA ARG A 94 5.56 12.60 2.35
C ARG A 94 4.75 13.71 1.69
N GLN A 95 5.00 13.95 0.39
CA GLN A 95 4.35 15.03 -0.32
C GLN A 95 2.84 14.76 -0.36
N LEU A 96 2.07 15.69 0.20
CA LEU A 96 0.72 15.89 -0.30
C LEU A 96 0.91 16.52 -1.67
N ASP A 97 0.72 15.74 -2.74
CA ASP A 97 0.39 16.35 -4.03
C ASP A 97 -0.97 17.01 -3.83
N ALA A 98 -0.95 18.25 -3.32
CA ALA A 98 -2.12 19.09 -3.25
C ALA A 98 -2.50 19.37 -4.71
N ILE A 99 -3.42 18.56 -5.24
CA ILE A 99 -4.16 18.94 -6.44
C ILE A 99 -5.01 20.13 -5.99
N PRO A 100 -4.73 21.37 -6.44
CA PRO A 100 -5.65 22.46 -6.16
C PRO A 100 -6.97 22.11 -6.83
N LEU A 101 -8.02 21.92 -6.03
CA LEU A 101 -9.39 21.95 -6.53
C LEU A 101 -9.62 23.37 -7.04
N THR A 102 -9.39 23.60 -8.32
CA THR A 102 -9.88 24.79 -9.01
C THR A 102 -11.40 24.77 -8.92
N ALA A 103 -11.94 25.64 -8.07
CA ALA A 103 -13.34 26.01 -8.10
C ALA A 103 -13.61 26.71 -9.45
N ALA A 104 -14.62 26.21 -10.18
CA ALA A 104 -15.21 26.86 -11.34
C ALA A 104 -16.69 27.13 -11.03
#